data_AF-A0A3N9NYE7-F1
#
_entry.id   AF-A0A3N9NYE7-F1
#
_cell.length_a   1.000
_cell.length_b   1.000
_cell.length_c   1.000
_cell.angle_alpha   90.00
_cell.angle_beta   90.00
_cell.angle_gamma   90.00
#
_symmetry.space_group_name_H-M   'P 1'
#
loop_
_entity.id
_entity.type
_entity.pdbx_description
1 polymer ?
#
loop_
_entity_poly.entity_id
_entity_poly.type
_entity_poly.pdbx_seq_one_letter_code
_entity_poly.pdbx_strand_id
1 'polypeptide(L)'
;MNNIIWSNSASTMAQIGRSGNAGIKVRYSIVQGGYSGEGNKKEDPMLVADSLTNASPAIGAGILEYDFGDGVVLQCPSYDIQGRVRPCPTDSRPDIGAWESTLNLPTGIEQQTVAGTPERFTLGQNHPNPFNPATTIKFSLPKKQFITLDIYNLLGETIETLVSENLVEGSHTYTWNATNQPSGVYFYQLRGAQFSQTRKMLLVR
;
A
#
# COMPACT_ATOMS: atom_id res chain seq x y z
N MET A 1 -9.37 1.35 19.47
CA MET A 1 -9.08 -0.07 19.21
C MET A 1 -8.79 -0.25 17.74
N ASN A 2 -7.73 -0.98 17.43
CA ASN A 2 -7.26 -1.32 16.09
C ASN A 2 -8.19 -2.34 15.44
N ASN A 3 -8.90 -1.93 14.38
CA ASN A 3 -9.84 -2.78 13.68
C ASN A 3 -9.54 -2.80 12.18
N ILE A 4 -9.90 -3.89 11.52
CA ILE A 4 -10.00 -3.94 10.07
C ILE A 4 -11.49 -3.96 9.72
N ILE A 5 -11.94 -2.90 9.05
CA ILE A 5 -13.31 -2.75 8.55
C ILE A 5 -13.18 -2.64 7.03
N TRP A 6 -13.19 -3.79 6.37
CA TRP A 6 -12.91 -3.91 4.94
C TRP A 6 -13.83 -4.91 4.26
N SER A 7 -14.21 -4.62 3.01
CA SER A 7 -15.12 -5.39 2.18
C SER A 7 -16.42 -5.78 2.88
N ASN A 8 -16.89 -4.93 3.80
CA ASN A 8 -18.14 -5.16 4.49
C ASN A 8 -19.33 -4.94 3.53
N SER A 9 -20.00 -6.04 3.16
CA SER A 9 -21.13 -6.06 2.23
C SER A 9 -22.50 -6.10 2.92
N ALA A 10 -22.55 -5.95 4.25
CA ALA A 10 -23.80 -5.98 5.00
C ALA A 10 -24.77 -4.88 4.52
N SER A 11 -25.93 -5.29 4.03
CA SER A 11 -26.96 -4.41 3.46
C SER A 11 -27.91 -3.81 4.50
N THR A 12 -27.86 -4.27 5.76
CA THR A 12 -28.66 -3.77 6.90
C THR A 12 -27.81 -3.73 8.17
N MET A 13 -28.12 -2.76 9.04
CA MET A 13 -27.30 -2.30 10.18
C MET A 13 -25.95 -1.77 9.73
N ALA A 14 -25.77 -0.44 9.76
CA ALA A 14 -24.42 0.13 9.66
C ALA A 14 -23.58 -0.52 10.77
N GLN A 15 -22.60 -1.36 10.40
CA GLN A 15 -21.76 -2.07 11.37
C GLN A 15 -21.00 -1.11 12.28
N ILE A 16 -20.89 0.16 11.88
CA ILE A 16 -20.55 1.28 12.75
C ILE A 16 -21.84 2.06 13.03
N GLY A 17 -22.54 1.67 14.10
CA GLY A 17 -23.66 2.43 14.63
C GLY A 17 -23.18 3.53 15.58
N ARG A 18 -23.75 4.73 15.46
CA ARG A 18 -23.53 5.81 16.43
C ARG A 18 -24.64 5.75 17.48
N SER A 19 -24.26 5.68 18.75
CA SER A 19 -25.16 6.02 19.85
C SER A 19 -24.77 7.40 20.39
N GLY A 20 -25.67 8.38 20.32
CA GLY A 20 -25.45 9.74 20.84
C GLY A 20 -24.89 10.79 19.85
N ASN A 21 -24.53 11.97 20.37
CA ASN A 21 -24.10 13.15 19.61
C ASN A 21 -22.58 13.33 19.51
N ALA A 22 -21.79 12.50 20.17
CA ALA A 22 -20.32 12.57 20.10
C ALA A 22 -19.82 12.06 18.74
N GLY A 23 -18.78 12.72 18.19
CA GLY A 23 -18.11 12.25 16.98
C GLY A 23 -17.41 10.90 17.21
N ILE A 24 -17.45 10.02 16.21
CA ILE A 24 -16.75 8.74 16.25
C ILE A 24 -15.24 9.00 16.06
N LYS A 25 -14.42 8.52 16.99
CA LYS A 25 -12.96 8.57 16.90
C LYS A 25 -12.44 7.20 16.48
N VAL A 26 -11.90 7.10 15.26
CA VAL A 26 -11.18 5.90 14.81
C VAL A 26 -9.70 6.21 14.80
N ARG A 27 -8.89 5.31 15.34
CA ARG A 27 -7.43 5.40 15.37
C ARG A 27 -6.81 4.03 15.12
N TYR A 28 -5.62 4.01 14.53
CA TYR A 28 -4.81 2.81 14.29
C TYR A 28 -5.62 1.64 13.70
N SER A 29 -6.51 1.95 12.76
CA SER A 29 -7.42 1.00 12.11
C SER A 29 -7.33 1.08 10.59
N ILE A 30 -7.68 -0.02 9.91
CA ILE A 30 -7.87 -0.03 8.46
C ILE A 30 -9.37 0.08 8.20
N VAL A 31 -9.79 1.18 7.57
CA VAL A 31 -11.20 1.39 7.23
C VAL A 31 -11.33 1.64 5.74
N GLN A 32 -12.14 0.83 5.06
CA GLN A 32 -12.43 1.01 3.65
C GLN A 32 -13.09 2.37 3.40
N GLY A 33 -12.58 3.12 2.43
CA GLY A 33 -12.98 4.52 2.20
C GLY A 33 -12.25 5.54 3.09
N GLY A 34 -11.49 5.07 4.09
CA GLY A 34 -10.71 5.90 5.00
C GLY A 34 -11.51 6.49 6.15
N TYR A 35 -10.80 6.93 7.20
CA TYR A 35 -11.39 7.61 8.34
C TYR A 35 -10.40 8.60 8.97
N SER A 36 -10.88 9.79 9.33
CA SER A 36 -10.04 10.82 9.95
C SER A 36 -9.58 10.40 11.34
N GLY A 37 -8.30 10.58 11.65
CA GLY A 37 -7.75 10.23 12.95
C GLY A 37 -6.30 9.81 12.84
N GLU A 38 -5.74 9.44 13.98
CA GLU A 38 -4.34 9.08 14.12
C GLU A 38 -4.09 7.63 13.70
N GLY A 39 -3.03 7.38 12.93
CA GLY A 39 -2.57 6.02 12.60
C GLY A 39 -3.50 5.18 11.70
N ASN A 40 -4.61 5.73 11.21
CA ASN A 40 -5.52 5.00 10.31
C ASN A 40 -4.90 4.77 8.93
N LYS A 41 -5.24 3.64 8.33
CA LYS A 41 -4.88 3.25 6.97
C LYS A 41 -6.15 3.13 6.12
N LYS A 42 -6.01 3.38 4.82
CA LYS A 42 -7.12 3.28 3.84
C LYS A 42 -6.82 2.31 2.70
N GLU A 43 -5.64 1.71 2.76
CA GLU A 43 -5.15 0.68 1.85
C GLU A 43 -5.83 -0.65 2.17
N ASP A 44 -5.97 -1.50 1.15
CA ASP A 44 -6.46 -2.86 1.33
C ASP A 44 -5.62 -3.58 2.38
N PRO A 45 -6.23 -4.17 3.43
CA PRO A 45 -5.50 -4.93 4.45
C PRO A 45 -4.79 -6.16 3.87
N MET A 46 -5.06 -6.53 2.61
CA MET A 46 -4.49 -7.68 1.92
C MET A 46 -4.67 -8.96 2.71
N LEU A 47 -5.91 -9.21 3.14
CA LEU A 47 -6.30 -10.44 3.82
C LEU A 47 -6.38 -11.60 2.83
N VAL A 48 -5.81 -12.74 3.21
CA VAL A 48 -6.00 -14.03 2.53
C VAL A 48 -6.64 -14.98 3.54
N ALA A 49 -7.89 -15.36 3.28
CA ALA A 49 -8.78 -15.95 4.28
C ALA A 49 -8.78 -15.08 5.54
N ASP A 50 -8.41 -15.65 6.69
CA ASP A 50 -8.41 -14.93 7.97
C ASP A 50 -7.06 -14.24 8.28
N SER A 51 -6.02 -14.41 7.45
CA SER A 51 -4.65 -13.94 7.75
C SER A 51 -4.24 -12.71 6.95
N LEU A 52 -3.34 -11.90 7.53
CA LEU A 52 -2.59 -10.89 6.80
C LEU A 52 -1.57 -11.55 5.86
N THR A 53 -1.34 -10.93 4.70
CA THR A 53 -0.21 -11.27 3.81
C THR A 53 1.03 -10.48 4.18
N ASN A 54 2.20 -10.93 3.72
CA ASN A 54 3.50 -10.29 3.97
C ASN A 54 3.59 -8.82 3.51
N ALA A 55 2.75 -8.40 2.57
CA ALA A 55 2.70 -7.05 2.06
C ALA A 55 1.61 -6.19 2.72
N SER A 56 0.90 -6.76 3.72
CA SER A 56 -0.22 -6.10 4.35
C SER A 56 0.19 -4.79 5.05
N PRO A 57 -0.54 -3.70 4.83
CA PRO A 57 -0.31 -2.43 5.54
C PRO A 57 -0.72 -2.47 7.01
N ALA A 58 -1.38 -3.54 7.46
CA ALA A 58 -1.71 -3.75 8.88
C ALA A 58 -0.53 -4.28 9.69
N ILE A 59 0.49 -4.86 9.06
CA ILE A 59 1.66 -5.40 9.77
C ILE A 59 2.37 -4.27 10.51
N GLY A 60 2.52 -4.42 11.83
CA GLY A 60 3.19 -3.47 12.73
C GLY A 60 2.54 -2.10 12.87
N ALA A 61 1.31 -1.91 12.36
CA ALA A 61 0.66 -0.61 12.32
C ALA A 61 -0.25 -0.34 13.53
N GLY A 62 -0.40 -1.29 14.46
CA GLY A 62 -1.24 -1.18 15.65
C GLY A 62 -0.56 -0.45 16.82
N ILE A 63 -1.22 -0.44 17.97
CA ILE A 63 -0.76 0.15 19.23
C ILE A 63 -0.94 -0.84 20.38
N LEU A 64 -0.03 -0.77 21.36
CA LEU A 64 -0.05 -1.64 22.54
C LEU A 64 -1.07 -1.19 23.58
N GLU A 65 -1.31 0.12 23.68
CA GLU A 65 -2.25 0.68 24.64
C GLU A 65 -2.95 1.92 24.10
N TYR A 66 -4.15 2.20 24.61
CA TYR A 66 -4.90 3.40 24.32
C TYR A 66 -5.51 3.98 25.60
N ASP A 67 -5.17 5.23 25.91
CA ASP A 67 -5.75 6.01 26.99
C ASP A 67 -6.91 6.88 26.45
N PHE A 68 -8.08 6.78 27.09
CA PHE A 68 -9.24 7.61 26.76
C PHE A 68 -9.16 9.04 27.32
N GLY A 69 -8.21 9.30 28.22
CA GLY A 69 -8.01 10.59 28.89
C GLY A 69 -8.92 10.81 30.11
N ASP A 70 -9.68 9.79 30.51
CA ASP A 70 -10.52 9.75 31.71
C ASP A 70 -10.01 8.75 32.76
N GLY A 71 -8.77 8.26 32.59
CA GLY A 71 -8.15 7.26 33.45
C GLY A 71 -8.44 5.82 33.03
N VAL A 72 -9.24 5.60 31.98
CA VAL A 72 -9.43 4.26 31.39
C VAL A 72 -8.37 4.01 30.32
N VAL A 73 -7.57 2.97 30.50
CA VAL A 73 -6.58 2.51 29.52
C VAL A 73 -6.95 1.11 29.02
N LEU A 74 -7.03 0.94 27.70
CA LEU A 74 -7.16 -0.37 27.08
C LEU A 74 -5.81 -0.85 26.61
N GLN A 75 -5.46 -2.06 27.00
CA GLN A 75 -4.24 -2.76 26.59
C GLN A 75 -4.57 -3.73 25.45
N CYS A 76 -3.63 -3.94 24.54
CA CYS A 76 -3.75 -4.98 23.54
C CYS A 76 -3.78 -6.35 24.24
N PRO A 77 -4.59 -7.32 23.78
CA PRO A 77 -4.55 -8.67 24.31
C PRO A 77 -3.14 -9.27 24.18
N SER A 78 -2.72 -10.06 25.18
CA SER A 78 -1.41 -10.72 25.15
C SER A 78 -1.30 -11.83 24.10
N TYR A 79 -2.43 -12.25 23.52
CA TYR A 79 -2.50 -13.32 22.52
C TYR A 79 -3.35 -12.92 21.30
N ASP A 80 -2.98 -13.42 20.12
CA ASP A 80 -3.78 -13.31 18.89
C ASP A 80 -4.91 -14.35 18.83
N ILE A 81 -5.73 -14.30 17.77
CA ILE A 81 -6.86 -15.22 17.60
C ILE A 81 -6.42 -16.70 17.44
N GLN A 82 -5.15 -16.94 17.14
CA GLN A 82 -4.55 -18.27 17.05
C GLN A 82 -3.80 -18.67 18.33
N GLY A 83 -3.84 -17.84 19.38
CA GLY A 83 -3.17 -18.08 20.66
C GLY A 83 -1.67 -17.79 20.66
N ARG A 84 -1.13 -17.08 19.67
CA ARG A 84 0.28 -16.66 19.66
C ARG A 84 0.49 -15.44 20.54
N VAL A 85 1.63 -15.36 21.23
CA VAL A 85 1.99 -14.22 22.07
C VAL A 85 2.14 -12.96 21.22
N ARG A 86 1.65 -11.83 21.72
CA ARG A 86 1.85 -10.49 21.14
C ARG A 86 2.74 -9.61 22.03
N PRO A 87 3.49 -8.64 21.44
CA PRO A 87 3.76 -8.50 20.01
C PRO A 87 4.71 -9.60 19.52
N CYS A 88 4.56 -10.03 18.28
CA CYS A 88 5.45 -11.04 17.68
C CYS A 88 5.94 -10.54 16.33
N PRO A 89 7.26 -10.37 16.13
CA PRO A 89 8.39 -10.56 17.05
C PRO A 89 8.35 -9.69 18.31
N THR A 90 9.06 -10.12 19.36
CA THR A 90 9.26 -9.33 20.59
C THR A 90 9.82 -7.94 20.24
N ASP A 91 9.42 -6.92 20.99
CA ASP A 91 9.80 -5.50 20.80
C ASP A 91 9.26 -4.84 19.53
N SER A 92 8.38 -5.51 18.78
CA SER A 92 7.67 -4.91 17.65
C SER A 92 6.34 -4.25 18.09
N ARG A 93 5.72 -3.50 17.16
CA ARG A 93 4.34 -3.01 17.35
C ARG A 93 3.36 -4.13 16.97
N PRO A 94 2.22 -4.29 17.65
CA PRO A 94 1.23 -5.27 17.26
C PRO A 94 0.62 -4.91 15.89
N ASP A 95 0.14 -5.91 15.16
CA ASP A 95 -0.54 -5.69 13.90
C ASP A 95 -1.93 -5.05 14.11
N ILE A 96 -2.45 -4.37 13.09
CA ILE A 96 -3.86 -3.95 13.09
C ILE A 96 -4.72 -5.20 12.84
N GLY A 97 -5.56 -5.56 13.81
CA GLY A 97 -6.51 -6.67 13.70
C GLY A 97 -6.13 -7.88 14.56
N ALA A 98 -6.88 -8.98 14.36
CA ALA A 98 -6.86 -10.14 15.25
C ALA A 98 -5.69 -11.12 15.02
N TRP A 99 -4.86 -10.89 14.00
CA TRP A 99 -3.71 -11.73 13.64
C TRP A 99 -2.38 -11.04 13.91
N GLU A 100 -1.35 -11.83 14.26
CA GLU A 100 0.01 -11.35 14.47
C GLU A 100 0.99 -12.04 13.48
N SER A 101 1.67 -11.23 12.67
CA SER A 101 2.61 -11.65 11.64
C SER A 101 4.05 -11.69 12.16
N THR A 102 4.74 -12.82 11.95
CA THR A 102 6.15 -12.99 12.36
C THR A 102 7.14 -12.13 11.57
N LEU A 103 6.69 -11.42 10.54
CA LEU A 103 7.51 -10.64 9.63
C LEU A 103 7.74 -9.21 10.11
N ASN A 104 7.08 -8.79 11.19
CA ASN A 104 7.18 -7.43 11.68
C ASN A 104 8.53 -7.19 12.39
N LEU A 105 9.54 -6.73 11.67
CA LEU A 105 10.76 -6.26 12.34
C LEU A 105 10.46 -4.96 13.10
N PRO A 106 10.95 -4.76 14.33
CA PRO A 106 10.80 -3.51 15.05
C PRO A 106 11.26 -2.33 14.17
N THR A 107 10.30 -1.54 13.68
CA THR A 107 10.61 -0.26 13.04
C THR A 107 10.69 0.77 14.16
N GLY A 108 11.89 0.95 14.70
CA GLY A 108 12.18 2.08 15.56
C GLY A 108 11.93 3.40 14.79
N ILE A 109 10.96 4.16 15.29
CA ILE A 109 10.63 5.59 15.09
C ILE A 109 10.19 6.03 13.66
N GLU A 110 8.89 6.32 13.60
CA GLU A 110 8.04 7.12 12.69
C GLU A 110 8.62 7.76 11.41
N GLN A 111 7.93 7.51 10.28
CA GLN A 111 7.60 8.58 9.35
C GLN A 111 6.16 8.45 8.83
N GLN A 112 5.31 9.37 9.28
CA GLN A 112 3.93 9.54 8.86
C GLN A 112 3.90 10.17 7.46
N THR A 113 3.20 9.59 6.48
CA THR A 113 2.77 10.34 5.28
C THR A 113 1.30 10.04 5.02
N VAL A 114 0.48 11.06 5.26
CA VAL A 114 -0.97 11.08 5.04
C VAL A 114 -1.24 11.03 3.55
N ALA A 115 -2.21 10.24 3.13
CA ALA A 115 -2.63 10.14 1.75
C ALA A 115 -3.46 11.36 1.32
N GLY A 116 -2.76 12.47 1.06
CA GLY A 116 -3.15 13.46 0.06
C GLY A 116 -2.81 12.96 -1.34
N THR A 117 -3.18 13.73 -2.36
CA THR A 117 -2.57 13.67 -3.70
C THR A 117 -1.08 13.39 -3.54
N PRO A 118 -0.46 12.47 -4.32
CA PRO A 118 0.98 12.25 -4.22
C PRO A 118 1.68 13.61 -4.29
N GLU A 119 2.33 14.08 -3.22
CA GLU A 119 2.98 15.41 -3.24
C GLU A 119 4.12 15.44 -4.28
N ARG A 120 4.60 14.23 -4.62
CA ARG A 120 5.68 13.98 -5.56
C ARG A 120 5.29 12.91 -6.56
N PHE A 121 5.81 13.08 -7.76
CA PHE A 121 5.79 12.08 -8.79
C PHE A 121 6.62 10.85 -8.38
N THR A 122 6.15 9.65 -8.70
CA THR A 122 6.92 8.41 -8.46
C THR A 122 6.78 7.43 -9.62
N LEU A 123 7.91 6.89 -10.10
CA LEU A 123 7.95 5.67 -10.91
C LEU A 123 8.35 4.50 -10.02
N GLY A 124 7.49 3.48 -9.90
CA GLY A 124 7.74 2.26 -9.15
C GLY A 124 8.61 1.27 -9.93
N GLN A 125 9.23 0.32 -9.23
CA GLN A 125 9.89 -0.81 -9.88
C GLN A 125 8.84 -1.70 -10.54
N ASN A 126 9.11 -2.15 -11.77
CA ASN A 126 8.25 -3.10 -12.46
C ASN A 126 8.16 -4.42 -11.67
N HIS A 127 6.99 -5.04 -11.65
CA HIS A 127 6.76 -6.31 -10.97
C HIS A 127 5.98 -7.28 -11.87
N PRO A 128 6.45 -8.53 -12.03
CA PRO A 128 7.71 -9.08 -11.50
C PRO A 128 8.97 -8.45 -12.15
N ASN A 129 10.13 -8.57 -11.49
CA ASN A 129 11.45 -8.24 -12.05
C ASN A 129 12.51 -9.13 -11.35
N PRO A 130 13.12 -10.12 -12.03
CA PRO A 130 13.02 -10.42 -13.47
C PRO A 130 11.62 -10.87 -13.89
N PHE A 131 11.26 -10.72 -15.17
CA PHE A 131 9.93 -11.02 -15.70
C PHE A 131 9.95 -11.94 -16.93
N ASN A 132 8.84 -12.64 -17.20
CA ASN A 132 8.66 -13.51 -18.36
C ASN A 132 7.16 -13.69 -18.73
N PRO A 133 6.73 -13.35 -19.96
CA PRO A 133 7.23 -12.28 -20.80
C PRO A 133 6.56 -10.93 -20.44
N ALA A 134 5.70 -10.88 -19.41
CA ALA A 134 4.95 -9.69 -19.03
C ALA A 134 5.36 -9.13 -17.66
N THR A 135 5.33 -7.80 -17.53
CA THR A 135 5.57 -7.10 -16.26
C THR A 135 4.66 -5.89 -16.13
N THR A 136 4.38 -5.49 -14.89
CA THR A 136 3.53 -4.36 -14.57
C THR A 136 4.36 -3.19 -14.07
N ILE A 137 4.14 -2.01 -14.65
CA ILE A 137 4.77 -0.75 -14.30
C ILE A 137 3.74 0.14 -13.61
N LYS A 138 4.04 0.58 -12.39
CA LYS A 138 3.19 1.47 -11.60
C LYS A 138 3.86 2.82 -11.41
N PHE A 139 3.08 3.89 -11.51
CA PHE A 139 3.56 5.24 -11.20
C PHE A 139 2.45 6.10 -10.61
N SER A 140 2.81 7.23 -10.01
CA SER A 140 1.84 8.18 -9.47
C SER A 140 2.14 9.61 -9.91
N LEU A 141 1.06 10.37 -10.13
CA LEU A 141 1.09 11.75 -10.60
C LEU A 141 0.53 12.69 -9.52
N PRO A 142 1.23 13.81 -9.23
CA PRO A 142 0.77 14.81 -8.27
C PRO A 142 -0.34 15.72 -8.82
N LYS A 143 -0.45 15.83 -10.14
CA LYS A 143 -1.40 16.69 -10.86
C LYS A 143 -1.65 16.13 -12.25
N LYS A 144 -2.81 16.45 -12.83
CA LYS A 144 -3.11 16.18 -14.23
C LYS A 144 -2.04 16.78 -15.15
N GLN A 145 -1.50 15.98 -16.06
CA GLN A 145 -0.51 16.42 -17.06
C GLN A 145 -0.33 15.39 -18.19
N PHE A 146 0.31 15.82 -19.27
CA PHE A 146 0.73 14.95 -20.37
C PHE A 146 1.91 14.07 -19.94
N ILE A 147 1.79 12.77 -20.17
CA ILE A 147 2.75 11.75 -19.77
C ILE A 147 3.08 10.84 -20.94
N THR A 148 4.37 10.51 -21.09
CA THR A 148 4.80 9.38 -21.94
C THR A 148 5.48 8.30 -21.11
N LEU A 149 5.12 7.04 -21.33
CA LEU A 149 5.82 5.88 -20.78
C LEU A 149 6.39 5.07 -21.94
N ASP A 150 7.70 5.10 -22.08
CA ASP A 150 8.43 4.51 -23.20
C ASP A 150 9.35 3.40 -22.72
N ILE A 151 9.44 2.33 -23.50
CA ILE A 151 10.34 1.20 -23.30
C ILE A 151 11.52 1.31 -24.24
N TYR A 152 12.73 1.05 -23.73
CA TYR A 152 13.98 1.11 -24.47
C TYR A 152 14.80 -0.17 -24.30
N ASN A 153 15.57 -0.51 -25.33
CA ASN A 153 16.62 -1.52 -25.22
C ASN A 153 17.95 -0.91 -24.71
N LEU A 154 18.99 -1.75 -24.60
CA LEU A 154 20.34 -1.34 -24.18
C LEU A 154 21.01 -0.31 -25.08
N LEU A 155 20.61 -0.23 -26.36
CA LEU A 155 21.13 0.74 -27.32
C LEU A 155 20.42 2.10 -27.24
N GLY A 156 19.39 2.21 -26.40
CA GLY A 156 18.57 3.41 -26.27
C GLY A 156 17.51 3.55 -27.36
N GLU A 157 17.25 2.50 -28.13
CA GLU A 157 16.19 2.47 -29.14
C GLU A 157 14.84 2.29 -28.46
N THR A 158 13.84 3.09 -28.84
CA THR A 158 12.47 2.94 -28.36
C THR A 158 11.85 1.69 -28.95
N ILE A 159 11.48 0.76 -28.08
CA ILE A 159 10.81 -0.50 -28.43
C ILE A 159 9.31 -0.30 -28.51
N GLU A 160 8.72 0.40 -27.55
CA GLU A 160 7.27 0.56 -27.42
C GLU A 160 6.92 1.77 -26.55
N THR A 161 5.82 2.44 -26.86
CA THR A 161 5.23 3.49 -26.02
C THR A 161 3.92 2.97 -25.42
N LEU A 162 3.89 2.78 -24.10
CA LEU A 162 2.74 2.22 -23.40
C LEU A 162 1.64 3.25 -23.11
N VAL A 163 2.03 4.52 -22.96
CA VAL A 163 1.10 5.64 -22.84
C VAL A 163 1.73 6.91 -23.40
N SER A 164 0.92 7.76 -24.03
CA SER A 164 1.29 9.08 -24.53
C SER A 164 0.06 9.99 -24.55
N GLU A 165 -0.43 10.37 -23.37
CA GLU A 165 -1.66 11.16 -23.23
C GLU A 165 -1.71 12.00 -21.94
N ASN A 166 -2.77 12.80 -21.79
CA ASN A 166 -3.04 13.53 -20.56
C ASN A 166 -3.71 12.64 -19.52
N LEU A 167 -2.98 12.32 -18.45
CA LEU A 167 -3.50 11.55 -17.33
C LEU A 167 -3.86 12.47 -16.16
N VAL A 168 -4.93 12.12 -15.44
CA VAL A 168 -5.33 12.79 -14.18
C VAL A 168 -4.36 12.46 -13.04
N GLU A 169 -4.36 13.24 -11.97
CA GLU A 169 -3.62 12.93 -10.74
C GLU A 169 -4.01 11.57 -10.15
N GLY A 170 -3.07 10.94 -9.43
CA GLY A 170 -3.26 9.63 -8.82
C GLY A 170 -2.34 8.56 -9.38
N SER A 171 -2.66 7.30 -9.07
CA SER A 171 -1.83 6.14 -9.41
C SER A 171 -2.29 5.50 -10.72
N HIS A 172 -1.33 5.18 -11.58
CA HIS A 172 -1.53 4.58 -12.89
C HIS A 172 -0.73 3.29 -13.01
N THR A 173 -1.26 2.34 -13.78
CA THR A 173 -0.67 1.01 -13.95
C THR A 173 -0.75 0.59 -15.41
N TYR A 174 0.38 0.19 -15.98
CA TYR A 174 0.49 -0.30 -17.36
C TYR A 174 1.22 -1.63 -17.37
N THR A 175 0.79 -2.53 -18.25
CA THR A 175 1.44 -3.82 -18.46
C THR A 175 2.23 -3.77 -19.75
N TRP A 176 3.49 -4.19 -19.68
CA TRP A 176 4.28 -4.45 -20.88
C TRP A 176 4.36 -5.95 -21.16
N ASN A 177 4.07 -6.35 -22.39
CA ASN A 177 4.18 -7.73 -22.85
C ASN A 177 5.33 -7.85 -23.87
N ALA A 178 6.46 -8.37 -23.41
CA ALA A 178 7.69 -8.49 -24.19
C ALA A 178 7.80 -9.84 -24.94
N THR A 179 6.67 -10.47 -25.31
CA THR A 179 6.66 -11.80 -25.95
C THR A 179 7.55 -11.87 -27.20
N ASN A 180 7.70 -10.77 -27.94
CA ASN A 180 8.50 -10.70 -29.16
C ASN A 180 9.91 -10.09 -28.97
N GLN A 181 10.33 -9.83 -27.73
CA GLN A 181 11.61 -9.16 -27.43
C GLN A 181 12.61 -10.16 -26.84
N PRO A 182 13.91 -10.18 -27.20
CA PRO A 182 14.87 -11.14 -26.68
C PRO A 182 15.12 -10.99 -25.16
N SER A 183 15.53 -12.06 -24.48
CA SER A 183 15.94 -11.96 -23.07
C SER A 183 17.08 -10.96 -22.90
N GLY A 184 17.06 -10.15 -21.85
CA GLY A 184 18.04 -9.08 -21.67
C GLY A 184 17.56 -7.94 -20.78
N VAL A 185 18.40 -6.92 -20.72
CA VAL A 185 18.11 -5.70 -19.95
C VAL A 185 17.34 -4.72 -20.83
N TYR A 186 16.28 -4.16 -20.26
CA TYR A 186 15.50 -3.09 -20.85
C TYR A 186 15.34 -1.96 -19.86
N PHE A 187 14.94 -0.80 -20.36
CA PHE A 187 14.64 0.38 -19.57
C PHE A 187 13.24 0.85 -19.87
N TYR A 188 12.57 1.40 -18.87
CA TYR A 188 11.33 2.14 -19.08
C TYR A 188 11.53 3.54 -18.52
N GLN A 189 11.09 4.53 -19.29
CA GLN A 189 11.18 5.94 -18.94
C GLN A 189 9.79 6.54 -18.91
N LEU A 190 9.49 7.20 -17.81
CA LEU A 190 8.28 7.98 -17.64
C LEU A 190 8.64 9.47 -17.72
N ARG A 191 8.08 10.18 -18.70
CA ARG A 191 8.33 11.60 -18.96
C ARG A 191 7.06 12.41 -18.78
N GLY A 192 7.22 13.61 -18.24
CA GLY A 192 6.21 14.66 -18.26
C GLY A 192 6.86 16.02 -18.53
N ALA A 193 6.10 17.10 -18.37
CA ALA A 193 6.53 18.44 -18.80
C ALA A 193 7.87 18.92 -18.20
N GLN A 194 8.16 18.59 -16.94
CA GLN A 194 9.35 19.05 -16.22
C GLN A 194 10.11 17.93 -15.51
N PHE A 195 9.84 16.66 -15.85
CA PHE A 195 10.51 15.53 -15.22
C PHE A 195 10.66 14.35 -16.18
N SER A 196 11.67 13.53 -15.90
CA SER A 196 11.92 12.26 -16.56
C SER A 196 12.53 11.31 -15.53
N GLN A 197 11.96 10.12 -15.39
CA GLN A 197 12.51 9.07 -14.54
C GLN A 197 12.64 7.77 -15.33
N THR A 198 13.81 7.15 -15.26
CA THR A 198 14.11 5.88 -15.92
C THR A 198 14.36 4.79 -14.89
N ARG A 199 13.89 3.58 -15.16
CA ARG A 199 14.21 2.38 -14.38
C ARG A 199 14.59 1.22 -15.30
N LYS A 200 15.37 0.31 -14.74
CA LYS A 200 15.86 -0.90 -15.41
C LYS A 200 14.96 -2.09 -15.10
N MET A 201 14.75 -2.95 -16.08
CA MET A 201 14.07 -4.25 -15.94
C MET A 201 14.84 -5.36 -16.64
N LEU A 202 14.68 -6.60 -16.16
CA LEU A 202 15.33 -7.79 -16.71
C LEU A 202 14.29 -8.76 -17.24
N LEU A 203 14.28 -8.98 -18.55
CA LEU A 203 13.50 -10.03 -19.20
C LEU A 203 14.31 -11.33 -19.18
N VAL A 204 13.71 -12.37 -18.61
CA VAL A 204 14.25 -13.73 -18.62
C VAL A 204 13.28 -14.65 -19.36
N ARG A 205 13.81 -15.63 -20.09
CA ARG A 205 13.04 -16.73 -20.66
C ARG A 205 13.65 -18.04 -20.24
#